data_AF-A0A4Z2HCZ2-F1
#
_entry.id   AF-A0A4Z2HCZ2-F1
#
_cell.length_a   1.000
_cell.length_b   1.000
_cell.length_c   1.000
_cell.angle_alpha   90.00
_cell.angle_beta   90.00
_cell.angle_gamma   90.00
#
_symmetry.space_group_name_H-M   'P 1'
#
loop_
_entity.id
_entity.type
_entity.pdbx_description
1 polymer ?
#
loop_
_entity_poly.entity_id
_entity_poly.type
_entity_poly.pdbx_seq_one_letter_code
_entity_poly.pdbx_strand_id
1 'polypeptide(L)'
;MYSKLKEQLESKRYYAALKTMEQLEKVFIPRVSQYRFCQIMAENLPRLREDIKDISMSDLKDFLESIRKHSDKVGHTAMRQAQQHRTFNSAVAKQASMGHYTKPVYSLNGRTHSQSHNGRLLMDDETGDEEDADEEILTAQDLVDFSPVYRCLHIYTVLGDRETFENYYRKQRKKQARLVLQPQANMHETVEGYRRYFNQIVGFFVVEDHILHATQGLVTRAFTDELWNMALSKIIAVLRTHSSYCDDPDLVLELKNLIVIFADTLQGYGFPVNRLFDLLFEVRDQYNETLLKKWALVFREIFELDNYSPIPVETEEEYLLVVSRFPFHDAEIEKQDFPKKLPMSQSVPQIYTQVKELIYASLKFSESLHRSSTEIDDMLRKSTNLLLTRTLSSCLQNLIKKPHIGLTELVQIIINTTHLEQACKYLEEFITNITNVSPETVHTTRLYGLSTFKDARHAAEGEIYTKLNQKIDEFIQLADYEWGMAESDGRASGYLMDLINFLRSTFQVFTHLPGKVAQTACMSACKHLSTSLMQMLLDTELKQISMGAVQQFNLDVIQCELFASSEPVPGFQGDTLQLAFIDLRQLLDLFMVWDWSIYLADYGQPTSKYLRVNPATALALLEK
;
A
#
# COMPACT_ATOMS: atom_id res chain seq x y z
N MET A 1 -39.75 -66.88 -20.71
CA MET A 1 -39.16 -65.59 -21.14
C MET A 1 -39.84 -64.39 -20.49
N TYR A 2 -41.17 -64.21 -20.59
CA TYR A 2 -41.84 -63.08 -19.96
C TYR A 2 -41.75 -63.06 -18.41
N SER A 3 -41.79 -64.24 -17.76
CA SER A 3 -41.51 -64.33 -16.31
C SER A 3 -40.09 -63.86 -15.95
N LYS A 4 -39.10 -64.21 -16.78
CA LYS A 4 -37.71 -63.78 -16.62
C LYS A 4 -37.56 -62.27 -16.81
N LEU A 5 -38.33 -61.68 -17.72
CA LEU A 5 -38.41 -60.23 -17.89
C LEU A 5 -38.94 -59.54 -16.63
N LYS A 6 -40.03 -60.05 -16.03
CA LYS A 6 -40.57 -59.50 -14.78
C LYS A 6 -39.57 -59.57 -13.62
N GLU A 7 -38.91 -60.72 -13.47
CA GLU A 7 -37.87 -60.91 -12.44
C GLU A 7 -36.65 -59.99 -12.67
N GLN A 8 -36.27 -59.73 -13.93
CA GLN A 8 -35.21 -58.79 -14.27
C GLN A 8 -35.59 -57.32 -14.00
N LEU A 9 -36.86 -56.96 -14.18
CA LEU A 9 -37.39 -55.65 -13.81
C LEU A 9 -37.42 -55.46 -12.28
N GLU A 10 -37.91 -56.47 -11.55
CA GLU A 10 -37.95 -56.46 -10.07
C GLU A 10 -36.55 -56.41 -9.45
N SER A 11 -35.56 -57.07 -10.06
CA SER A 11 -34.16 -57.03 -9.62
C SER A 11 -33.36 -55.80 -10.11
N LYS A 12 -34.02 -54.78 -10.69
CA LYS A 12 -33.42 -53.56 -11.25
C LYS A 12 -32.34 -53.81 -12.32
N ARG A 13 -32.35 -54.98 -12.97
CA ARG A 13 -31.43 -55.35 -14.05
C ARG A 13 -31.97 -54.88 -15.40
N TYR A 14 -32.15 -53.56 -15.55
CA TYR A 14 -32.85 -52.95 -16.68
C TYR A 14 -32.24 -53.27 -18.05
N TYR A 15 -30.92 -53.39 -18.15
CA TYR A 15 -30.28 -53.79 -19.41
C TYR A 15 -30.62 -55.24 -19.81
N ALA A 16 -30.54 -56.17 -18.86
CA ALA A 16 -30.89 -57.57 -19.11
C ALA A 16 -32.39 -57.70 -19.46
N ALA A 17 -33.24 -56.87 -18.84
CA ALA A 17 -34.65 -56.74 -19.18
C ALA A 17 -34.83 -56.25 -20.64
N LEU A 18 -34.17 -55.17 -21.06
CA LEU A 18 -34.24 -54.65 -22.43
C LEU A 18 -33.81 -55.66 -23.49
N LYS A 19 -32.71 -56.38 -23.26
CA LYS A 19 -32.25 -57.45 -24.17
C LYS A 19 -33.26 -58.61 -24.24
N THR A 20 -33.87 -58.96 -23.11
CA THR A 20 -34.90 -60.00 -23.06
C THR A 20 -36.20 -59.55 -23.74
N MET A 21 -36.55 -58.26 -23.65
CA MET A 21 -37.67 -57.64 -24.37
C MET A 21 -37.46 -57.65 -25.87
N GLU A 22 -36.26 -57.27 -26.34
CA GLU A 22 -35.92 -57.27 -27.77
C GLU A 22 -35.96 -58.69 -28.35
N GLN A 23 -35.47 -59.69 -27.61
CA GLN A 23 -35.61 -61.09 -28.00
C GLN A 23 -37.07 -61.54 -28.03
N LEU A 24 -37.87 -61.15 -27.03
CA LEU A 24 -39.31 -61.41 -26.99
C LEU A 24 -40.02 -60.83 -28.22
N GLU A 25 -39.73 -59.59 -28.59
CA GLU A 25 -40.36 -58.89 -29.71
C GLU A 25 -39.91 -59.36 -31.09
N LYS A 26 -38.60 -59.59 -31.29
CA LYS A 26 -38.05 -59.93 -32.61
C LYS A 26 -38.08 -61.43 -32.93
N VAL A 27 -37.97 -62.29 -31.92
CA VAL A 27 -37.79 -63.75 -32.15
C VAL A 27 -39.02 -64.55 -31.73
N PHE A 28 -39.58 -64.26 -30.55
CA PHE A 28 -40.62 -65.12 -29.97
C PHE A 28 -42.03 -64.69 -30.34
N ILE A 29 -42.39 -63.41 -30.19
CA ILE A 29 -43.73 -62.88 -30.50
C ILE A 29 -44.17 -63.14 -31.95
N PRO A 30 -43.32 -63.00 -32.99
CA PRO A 30 -43.70 -63.30 -34.37
C PRO A 30 -44.04 -64.78 -34.59
N ARG A 31 -43.46 -65.69 -33.80
CA ARG A 31 -43.67 -67.15 -33.91
C ARG A 31 -44.96 -67.62 -33.24
N VAL A 32 -45.54 -66.82 -32.33
CA VAL A 32 -46.75 -67.16 -31.55
C VAL A 32 -47.83 -66.07 -31.63
N SER A 33 -47.79 -65.25 -32.69
CA SER A 33 -48.69 -64.10 -32.93
C SER A 33 -50.19 -64.45 -33.02
N GLN A 34 -50.50 -65.73 -33.19
CA GLN A 34 -51.87 -66.26 -33.29
C GLN A 34 -52.63 -66.20 -31.95
N TYR A 35 -51.93 -66.11 -30.81
CA TYR A 35 -52.55 -66.11 -29.50
C TYR A 35 -52.81 -64.69 -28.97
N ARG A 36 -54.02 -64.45 -28.45
CA ARG A 36 -54.45 -63.13 -27.92
C ARG A 36 -53.57 -62.60 -26.79
N PHE A 37 -52.99 -63.47 -25.97
CA PHE A 37 -52.05 -63.04 -24.92
C PHE A 37 -50.72 -62.51 -25.49
N CYS A 38 -50.26 -62.99 -26.65
CA CYS A 38 -49.05 -62.48 -27.31
C CYS A 38 -49.28 -61.07 -27.87
N GLN A 39 -50.50 -60.76 -28.32
CA GLN A 39 -50.89 -59.41 -28.77
C GLN A 39 -50.88 -58.43 -27.59
N ILE A 40 -51.48 -58.82 -26.46
CA ILE A 40 -51.45 -58.01 -25.22
C ILE A 40 -50.01 -57.81 -24.71
N MET A 41 -49.15 -58.83 -24.81
CA MET A 41 -47.74 -58.69 -24.47
C MET A 41 -47.02 -57.71 -25.39
N ALA A 42 -47.26 -57.79 -26.71
CA ALA A 42 -46.68 -56.88 -27.69
C ALA A 42 -47.11 -55.42 -27.45
N GLU A 43 -48.37 -55.18 -27.10
CA GLU A 43 -48.89 -53.84 -26.75
C GLU A 43 -48.29 -53.27 -25.45
N ASN A 44 -47.92 -54.14 -24.49
CA ASN A 44 -47.33 -53.72 -23.22
C ASN A 44 -45.80 -53.54 -23.28
N LEU A 45 -45.10 -54.11 -24.27
CA LEU A 45 -43.65 -53.96 -24.40
C LEU A 45 -43.20 -52.49 -24.58
N PRO A 46 -43.85 -51.66 -25.43
CA PRO A 46 -43.55 -50.24 -25.51
C PRO A 46 -43.74 -49.50 -24.18
N ARG A 47 -44.81 -49.80 -23.43
CA ARG A 47 -45.03 -49.21 -22.10
C ARG A 47 -43.92 -49.56 -21.13
N LEU A 48 -43.52 -50.82 -21.06
CA LEU A 48 -42.40 -51.26 -20.22
C LEU A 48 -41.07 -50.61 -20.61
N ARG A 49 -40.85 -50.27 -21.90
CA ARG A 49 -39.66 -49.51 -22.34
C ARG A 49 -39.68 -48.08 -21.81
N GLU A 50 -40.82 -47.42 -21.89
CA GLU A 50 -41.02 -46.08 -21.31
C GLU A 50 -40.88 -46.12 -19.78
N ASP A 51 -41.42 -47.12 -19.09
CA ASP A 51 -41.24 -47.28 -17.64
C ASP A 51 -39.75 -47.41 -17.26
N ILE A 52 -38.96 -48.19 -18.02
CA ILE A 52 -37.50 -48.30 -17.83
C ILE A 52 -36.81 -46.95 -18.08
N LYS A 53 -37.22 -46.20 -19.11
CA LYS A 53 -36.69 -44.84 -19.37
C LYS A 53 -36.98 -43.92 -18.19
N ASP A 54 -38.21 -43.89 -17.71
CA ASP A 54 -38.64 -43.02 -16.62
C ASP A 54 -37.90 -43.33 -15.32
N ILE A 55 -37.75 -44.61 -14.98
CA ILE A 55 -36.97 -45.02 -13.80
C ILE A 55 -35.51 -44.58 -13.93
N SER A 56 -34.87 -44.84 -15.09
CA SER A 56 -33.49 -44.42 -15.32
C SER A 56 -33.30 -42.90 -15.29
N MET A 57 -34.32 -42.14 -15.70
CA MET A 57 -34.31 -40.68 -15.66
C MET A 57 -34.56 -40.16 -14.24
N SER A 58 -35.31 -40.89 -13.41
CA SER A 58 -35.44 -40.61 -11.99
C SER A 58 -34.11 -40.79 -11.25
N ASP A 59 -33.44 -41.92 -11.47
CA ASP A 59 -32.11 -42.20 -10.89
C ASP A 59 -31.10 -41.10 -11.27
N LEU A 60 -31.16 -40.60 -12.52
CA LEU A 60 -30.35 -39.47 -12.97
C LEU A 60 -30.69 -38.17 -12.24
N LYS A 61 -31.98 -37.86 -12.01
CA LYS A 61 -32.39 -36.65 -11.29
C LYS A 61 -31.88 -36.67 -9.85
N ASP A 62 -31.96 -37.82 -9.19
CA ASP A 62 -31.43 -38.01 -7.84
C ASP A 62 -29.91 -37.83 -7.80
N PHE A 63 -29.21 -38.35 -8.81
CA PHE A 63 -27.78 -38.11 -9.01
C PHE A 63 -27.44 -36.62 -9.20
N LEU A 64 -28.18 -35.91 -10.06
CA LEU A 64 -27.97 -34.47 -10.30
C LEU A 64 -28.18 -33.62 -9.04
N GLU A 65 -29.10 -34.02 -8.16
CA GLU A 65 -29.31 -33.37 -6.86
C GLU A 65 -28.23 -33.75 -5.85
N SER A 66 -27.78 -35.01 -5.85
CA SER A 66 -26.70 -35.49 -4.98
C SER A 66 -25.38 -34.77 -5.26
N ILE A 67 -24.95 -34.66 -6.52
CA ILE A 67 -23.69 -33.97 -6.85
C ILE A 67 -23.74 -32.53 -6.40
N ARG A 68 -24.89 -31.86 -6.51
CA ARG A 68 -25.02 -30.46 -6.08
C ARG A 68 -24.65 -30.28 -4.61
N LYS A 69 -24.97 -31.26 -3.76
CA LYS A 69 -24.62 -31.25 -2.33
C LYS A 69 -23.16 -31.61 -2.07
N HIS A 70 -22.57 -32.46 -2.91
CA HIS A 70 -21.19 -32.94 -2.75
C HIS A 70 -20.15 -32.09 -3.49
N SER A 71 -20.57 -31.19 -4.38
CA SER A 71 -19.70 -30.34 -5.21
C SER A 71 -18.71 -29.53 -4.36
N ASP A 72 -19.15 -29.02 -3.21
CA ASP A 72 -18.30 -28.27 -2.28
C ASP A 72 -17.15 -29.13 -1.74
N LYS A 73 -17.45 -30.36 -1.28
CA LYS A 73 -16.46 -31.32 -0.78
C LYS A 73 -15.49 -31.77 -1.88
N VAL A 74 -16.02 -32.11 -3.05
CA VAL A 74 -15.19 -32.52 -4.20
C VAL A 74 -14.22 -31.41 -4.59
N GLY A 75 -14.70 -30.16 -4.65
CA GLY A 75 -13.85 -29.03 -4.96
C GLY A 75 -12.81 -28.73 -3.88
N HIS A 76 -13.19 -28.82 -2.60
CA HIS A 76 -12.28 -28.68 -1.48
C HIS A 76 -11.12 -29.67 -1.57
N THR A 77 -11.41 -30.97 -1.76
CA THR A 77 -10.36 -32.00 -1.86
C THR A 77 -9.45 -31.77 -3.07
N ALA A 78 -10.01 -31.38 -4.22
CA ALA A 78 -9.24 -31.06 -5.41
C ALA A 78 -8.31 -29.84 -5.21
N MET A 79 -8.82 -28.78 -4.57
CA MET A 79 -8.02 -27.58 -4.27
C MET A 79 -6.95 -27.87 -3.21
N ARG A 80 -7.25 -28.68 -2.17
CA ARG A 80 -6.26 -29.15 -1.17
C ARG A 80 -5.13 -29.92 -1.83
N GLN A 81 -5.46 -30.82 -2.76
CA GLN A 81 -4.46 -31.59 -3.51
C GLN A 81 -3.56 -30.70 -4.37
N ALA A 82 -4.14 -29.74 -5.10
CA ALA A 82 -3.37 -28.79 -5.90
C ALA A 82 -2.44 -27.93 -5.02
N GLN A 83 -2.92 -27.51 -3.85
CA GLN A 83 -2.11 -26.77 -2.88
C GLN A 83 -0.93 -27.60 -2.38
N GLN A 84 -1.14 -28.86 -1.97
CA GLN A 84 -0.06 -29.76 -1.53
C GLN A 84 1.00 -29.98 -2.63
N HIS A 85 0.56 -30.23 -3.86
CA HIS A 85 1.45 -30.42 -5.00
C HIS A 85 2.30 -29.16 -5.28
N ARG A 86 1.72 -27.99 -5.07
CA ARG A 86 2.40 -26.70 -5.20
C ARG A 86 3.43 -26.45 -4.08
N THR A 87 3.07 -26.74 -2.84
CA THR A 87 3.99 -26.64 -1.69
C THR A 87 5.20 -27.57 -1.88
N PHE A 88 4.94 -28.80 -2.35
CA PHE A 88 5.98 -29.76 -2.71
C PHE A 88 6.90 -29.23 -3.83
N ASN A 89 6.33 -28.77 -4.95
CA ASN A 89 7.12 -28.21 -6.05
C ASN A 89 7.93 -26.98 -5.65
N SER A 90 7.39 -26.12 -4.79
CA SER A 90 8.10 -24.95 -4.25
C SER A 90 9.27 -25.36 -3.35
N ALA A 91 9.08 -26.37 -2.49
CA ALA A 91 10.14 -26.91 -1.64
C ALA A 91 11.29 -27.54 -2.46
N VAL A 92 10.94 -28.29 -3.51
CA VAL A 92 11.90 -28.89 -4.44
C VAL A 92 12.66 -27.82 -5.24
N ALA A 93 11.98 -26.77 -5.71
CA ALA A 93 12.61 -25.64 -6.40
C ALA A 93 13.56 -24.85 -5.48
N LYS A 94 13.20 -24.65 -4.21
CA LYS A 94 14.07 -24.02 -3.20
C LYS A 94 15.30 -24.89 -2.89
N GLN A 95 15.16 -26.23 -2.84
CA GLN A 95 16.28 -27.15 -2.70
C GLN A 95 17.23 -27.18 -3.91
N ALA A 96 16.69 -27.08 -5.14
CA ALA A 96 17.51 -27.03 -6.35
C ALA A 96 18.31 -25.71 -6.47
N SER A 97 17.80 -24.60 -5.92
CA SER A 97 18.50 -23.31 -5.92
C SER A 97 19.58 -23.19 -4.82
N MET A 98 19.56 -24.08 -3.81
CA MET A 98 20.55 -24.12 -2.71
C MET A 98 21.92 -24.71 -3.09
N GLY A 99 22.14 -25.13 -4.34
CA GLY A 99 23.41 -25.70 -4.82
C GLY A 99 24.59 -24.73 -4.94
N HIS A 100 24.39 -23.41 -4.76
CA HIS A 100 25.44 -22.40 -4.91
C HIS A 100 25.39 -21.25 -3.87
N TYR A 101 25.00 -21.54 -2.63
CA TYR A 101 25.04 -20.54 -1.55
C TYR A 101 26.21 -20.76 -0.58
N THR A 102 27.26 -19.95 -0.70
CA THR A 102 28.14 -19.65 0.45
C THR A 102 27.40 -18.66 1.35
N LYS A 103 27.03 -19.10 2.56
CA LYS A 103 26.53 -18.21 3.62
C LYS A 103 27.56 -17.11 3.92
N PRO A 104 27.18 -15.82 4.01
CA PRO A 104 27.98 -14.85 4.76
C PRO A 104 27.85 -15.18 6.24
N VAL A 105 28.98 -15.52 6.86
CA VAL A 105 29.12 -15.74 8.29
C VAL A 105 29.21 -14.37 8.96
N TYR A 106 28.12 -13.88 9.56
CA TYR A 106 28.23 -12.98 10.71
C TYR A 106 28.34 -13.86 11.96
N SER A 107 29.59 -14.12 12.37
CA SER A 107 29.92 -14.74 13.64
C SER A 107 29.89 -13.68 14.73
N LEU A 108 28.87 -13.72 15.59
CA LEU A 108 28.91 -13.11 16.91
C LEU A 108 29.61 -14.10 17.85
N ASN A 109 30.87 -13.83 18.21
CA ASN A 109 31.59 -14.57 19.24
C ASN A 109 31.64 -13.73 20.52
N GLY A 110 30.80 -14.07 21.49
CA GLY A 110 31.00 -13.77 22.91
C GLY A 110 30.93 -15.09 23.69
N ARG A 111 32.08 -15.70 23.96
CA ARG A 111 32.19 -16.94 24.75
C ARG A 111 32.34 -16.60 26.23
N THR A 112 31.49 -17.17 27.08
CA THR A 112 31.88 -17.63 28.42
C THR A 112 31.27 -19.02 28.70
N HIS A 113 31.95 -19.73 29.60
CA HIS A 113 32.14 -21.18 29.62
C HIS A 113 31.01 -22.03 30.25
N SER A 114 30.91 -23.25 29.71
CA SER A 114 30.65 -24.52 30.41
C SER A 114 29.22 -25.08 30.49
N GLN A 115 29.18 -26.39 30.16
CA GLN A 115 28.18 -27.43 30.47
C GLN A 115 26.98 -27.62 29.52
N SER A 116 27.19 -28.55 28.58
CA SER A 116 26.30 -29.66 28.21
C SER A 116 24.88 -29.65 28.79
N HIS A 117 23.88 -29.33 27.96
CA HIS A 117 22.69 -30.17 27.79
C HIS A 117 21.89 -29.76 26.54
N ASN A 118 21.29 -30.77 25.89
CA ASN A 118 20.31 -30.70 24.80
C ASN A 118 19.34 -29.50 24.89
N GLY A 119 19.18 -28.78 23.78
CA GLY A 119 18.21 -27.69 23.66
C GLY A 119 17.82 -27.42 22.21
N ARG A 120 16.97 -28.28 21.66
CA ARG A 120 16.18 -28.03 20.45
C ARG A 120 15.22 -26.86 20.77
N LEU A 121 15.46 -25.69 20.18
CA LEU A 121 14.56 -24.52 20.24
C LEU A 121 14.09 -24.23 18.82
N LEU A 122 12.95 -24.81 18.42
CA LEU A 122 11.59 -24.26 18.56
C LEU A 122 11.39 -23.11 17.56
N MET A 123 10.99 -23.47 16.33
CA MET A 123 10.11 -22.61 15.56
C MET A 123 8.75 -22.68 16.24
N ASP A 124 8.16 -21.51 16.50
CA ASP A 124 6.73 -21.37 16.79
C ASP A 124 5.96 -21.99 15.63
N ASP A 125 5.55 -23.23 15.87
CA ASP A 125 4.44 -23.86 15.22
C ASP A 125 3.21 -23.32 15.93
N GLU A 126 2.58 -22.29 15.35
CA GLU A 126 1.22 -21.91 15.74
C GLU A 126 0.30 -23.06 15.35
N THR A 127 0.10 -23.90 16.36
CA THR A 127 -0.81 -25.02 16.50
C THR A 127 -2.17 -24.79 15.85
N GLY A 128 -2.56 -25.77 15.03
CA GLY A 128 -3.96 -26.09 14.74
C GLY A 128 -4.14 -26.61 13.32
N ASP A 129 -3.67 -27.83 13.03
CA ASP A 129 -4.26 -28.82 12.10
C ASP A 129 -3.25 -29.94 11.75
N GLU A 130 -2.52 -30.50 12.73
CA GLU A 130 -1.68 -31.69 12.52
C GLU A 130 -2.46 -33.03 12.63
N GLU A 131 -3.80 -33.01 12.71
CA GLU A 131 -4.61 -34.25 12.82
C GLU A 131 -5.03 -34.87 11.46
N ASP A 132 -4.78 -34.22 10.32
CA ASP A 132 -5.29 -34.67 9.00
C ASP A 132 -4.23 -35.23 8.03
N ALA A 133 -3.06 -35.66 8.52
CA ALA A 133 -1.98 -36.16 7.65
C ALA A 133 -2.24 -37.56 7.04
N ASP A 134 -3.24 -38.31 7.56
CA ASP A 134 -3.55 -39.69 7.17
C ASP A 134 -4.95 -39.86 6.54
N GLU A 135 -5.61 -38.80 6.07
CA GLU A 135 -6.81 -38.96 5.24
C GLU A 135 -6.43 -39.43 3.83
N GLU A 136 -6.80 -40.65 3.46
CA GLU A 136 -6.71 -41.18 2.10
C GLU A 136 -7.13 -40.11 1.07
N ILE A 137 -6.33 -39.95 0.01
CA ILE A 137 -6.59 -38.97 -1.07
C ILE A 137 -7.86 -39.41 -1.81
N LEU A 138 -9.01 -38.95 -1.33
CA LEU A 138 -10.31 -39.22 -1.94
C LEU A 138 -10.41 -38.48 -3.28
N THR A 139 -10.54 -39.23 -4.37
CA THR A 139 -10.77 -38.67 -5.70
C THR A 139 -12.26 -38.38 -5.91
N ALA A 140 -12.60 -37.60 -6.93
CA ALA A 140 -14.01 -37.37 -7.29
C ALA A 140 -14.79 -38.68 -7.57
N GLN A 141 -14.10 -39.76 -7.94
CA GLN A 141 -14.68 -41.09 -8.16
C GLN A 141 -15.03 -41.80 -6.84
N ASP A 142 -14.32 -41.50 -5.76
CA ASP A 142 -14.55 -42.07 -4.44
C ASP A 142 -15.70 -41.35 -3.71
N LEU A 143 -15.98 -40.11 -4.09
CA LEU A 143 -16.97 -39.24 -3.47
C LEU A 143 -18.34 -39.25 -4.16
N VAL A 144 -18.42 -39.69 -5.43
CA VAL A 144 -19.63 -39.59 -6.26
C VAL A 144 -19.88 -40.89 -7.04
N ASP A 145 -21.07 -41.48 -6.87
CA ASP A 145 -21.49 -42.63 -7.68
C ASP A 145 -21.99 -42.19 -9.06
N PHE A 146 -21.17 -42.40 -10.10
CA PHE A 146 -21.50 -42.09 -11.49
C PHE A 146 -22.36 -43.16 -12.20
N SER A 147 -22.64 -44.29 -11.55
CA SER A 147 -23.41 -45.40 -12.12
C SER A 147 -24.77 -44.97 -12.71
N PRO A 148 -25.55 -44.05 -12.10
CA PRO A 148 -26.82 -43.58 -12.66
C PRO A 148 -26.65 -42.94 -14.04
N VAL A 149 -25.57 -42.17 -14.28
CA VAL A 149 -25.29 -41.54 -15.57
C VAL A 149 -24.99 -42.57 -16.62
N TYR A 150 -24.09 -43.52 -16.33
CA TYR A 150 -23.68 -44.55 -17.28
C TYR A 150 -24.84 -45.47 -17.63
N ARG A 151 -25.66 -45.85 -16.64
CA ARG A 151 -26.86 -46.66 -16.84
C ARG A 151 -27.87 -45.94 -17.73
N CYS A 152 -28.16 -44.67 -17.44
CA CYS A 152 -29.11 -43.89 -18.20
C CYS A 152 -28.62 -43.67 -19.65
N LEU A 153 -27.36 -43.29 -19.83
CA LEU A 153 -26.72 -43.15 -21.15
C LEU A 153 -26.81 -44.46 -21.96
N HIS A 154 -26.52 -45.59 -21.33
CA HIS A 154 -26.55 -46.89 -21.98
C HIS A 154 -27.98 -47.29 -22.39
N ILE A 155 -28.96 -47.11 -21.50
CA ILE A 155 -30.39 -47.41 -21.75
C ILE A 155 -30.90 -46.58 -22.94
N TYR A 156 -30.67 -45.27 -22.94
CA TYR A 156 -31.12 -44.40 -24.03
C TYR A 156 -30.39 -44.69 -25.35
N THR A 157 -29.14 -45.14 -25.30
CA THR A 157 -28.40 -45.59 -26.50
C THR A 157 -29.01 -46.85 -27.10
N VAL A 158 -29.33 -47.86 -26.27
CA VAL A 158 -29.95 -49.12 -26.72
C VAL A 158 -31.34 -48.90 -27.30
N LEU A 159 -32.07 -47.90 -26.79
CA LEU A 159 -33.41 -47.55 -27.25
C LEU A 159 -33.43 -46.64 -28.49
N GLY A 160 -32.28 -46.15 -28.96
CA GLY A 160 -32.17 -45.27 -30.13
C GLY A 160 -32.42 -43.79 -29.86
N ASP A 161 -32.69 -43.39 -28.61
CA ASP A 161 -33.04 -42.02 -28.21
C ASP A 161 -31.88 -41.26 -27.54
N ARG A 162 -30.66 -41.60 -27.94
CA ARG A 162 -29.43 -41.08 -27.33
C ARG A 162 -29.35 -39.55 -27.35
N GLU A 163 -29.69 -38.91 -28.46
CA GLU A 163 -29.65 -37.45 -28.61
C GLU A 163 -30.57 -36.74 -27.62
N THR A 164 -31.74 -37.32 -27.32
CA THR A 164 -32.70 -36.77 -26.35
C THR A 164 -32.10 -36.70 -24.95
N PHE A 165 -31.40 -37.77 -24.54
CA PHE A 165 -30.69 -37.81 -23.25
C PHE A 165 -29.52 -36.82 -23.20
N GLU A 166 -28.69 -36.78 -24.25
CA GLU A 166 -27.55 -35.86 -24.32
C GLU A 166 -28.02 -34.39 -24.20
N ASN A 167 -29.08 -34.02 -24.93
CA ASN A 167 -29.67 -32.69 -24.86
C ASN A 167 -30.26 -32.39 -23.49
N TYR A 168 -30.95 -33.34 -22.86
CA TYR A 168 -31.48 -33.17 -21.51
C TYR A 168 -30.35 -32.96 -20.49
N TYR A 169 -29.35 -33.83 -20.50
CA TYR A 169 -28.21 -33.78 -19.59
C TYR A 169 -27.47 -32.43 -19.70
N ARG A 170 -27.05 -32.05 -20.93
CA ARG A 170 -26.35 -30.79 -21.18
C ARG A 170 -27.17 -29.57 -20.76
N LYS A 171 -28.49 -29.58 -21.01
CA LYS A 171 -29.40 -28.50 -20.61
C LYS A 171 -29.51 -28.37 -19.09
N GLN A 172 -29.56 -29.48 -18.34
CA GLN A 172 -29.61 -29.44 -16.88
C GLN A 172 -28.28 -29.01 -16.27
N ARG A 173 -27.16 -29.52 -16.78
CA ARG A 173 -25.83 -29.11 -16.31
C ARG A 173 -25.55 -27.63 -16.58
N LYS A 174 -25.98 -27.07 -17.71
CA LYS A 174 -25.91 -25.63 -17.99
C LYS A 174 -26.73 -24.78 -16.99
N LYS A 175 -27.86 -25.30 -16.49
CA LYS A 175 -28.62 -24.63 -15.42
C LYS A 175 -27.91 -24.71 -14.07
N GLN A 176 -27.38 -25.88 -13.71
CA GLN A 176 -26.64 -26.06 -12.46
C GLN A 176 -25.35 -25.22 -12.42
N ALA A 177 -24.63 -25.13 -13.54
CA ALA A 177 -23.48 -24.23 -13.68
C ALA A 177 -23.85 -22.78 -13.34
N ARG A 178 -25.00 -22.29 -13.84
CA ARG A 178 -25.45 -20.92 -13.55
C ARG A 178 -25.78 -20.68 -12.08
N LEU A 179 -26.21 -21.70 -11.35
CA LEU A 179 -26.51 -21.62 -9.91
C LEU A 179 -25.23 -21.62 -9.06
N VAL A 180 -24.27 -22.47 -9.41
CA VAL A 180 -22.97 -22.55 -8.72
C VAL A 180 -22.17 -21.24 -8.85
N LEU A 181 -22.35 -20.53 -9.96
CA LEU A 181 -21.69 -19.25 -10.22
C LEU A 181 -22.35 -18.05 -9.50
N GLN A 182 -23.43 -18.26 -8.73
CA GLN A 182 -24.04 -17.18 -7.96
C GLN A 182 -23.29 -17.01 -6.63
N PRO A 183 -22.72 -15.83 -6.34
CA PRO A 183 -22.06 -15.60 -5.07
C PRO A 183 -23.06 -15.65 -3.91
N GLN A 184 -22.61 -16.13 -2.76
CA GLN A 184 -23.41 -16.08 -1.53
C GLN A 184 -23.46 -14.64 -0.99
N ALA A 185 -24.52 -14.31 -0.25
CA ALA A 185 -24.57 -13.05 0.49
C ALA A 185 -23.34 -12.97 1.43
N ASN A 186 -22.67 -11.82 1.45
CA ASN A 186 -21.49 -11.55 2.28
C ASN A 186 -20.22 -12.34 1.95
N MET A 187 -20.12 -12.93 0.75
CA MET A 187 -18.90 -13.64 0.31
C MET A 187 -17.60 -12.82 0.46
N HIS A 188 -17.69 -11.49 0.34
CA HIS A 188 -16.55 -10.57 0.38
C HIS A 188 -16.10 -10.18 1.79
N GLU A 189 -16.83 -10.55 2.83
CA GLU A 189 -16.50 -10.21 4.22
C GLU A 189 -15.51 -11.19 4.84
N THR A 190 -15.43 -12.43 4.31
CA THR A 190 -14.64 -13.51 4.92
C THR A 190 -13.94 -14.37 3.89
N VAL A 191 -12.80 -14.91 4.29
CA VAL A 191 -12.00 -15.87 3.52
C VAL A 191 -12.82 -17.12 3.21
N GLU A 192 -13.60 -17.59 4.18
CA GLU A 192 -14.42 -18.79 4.03
C GLU A 192 -15.52 -18.61 2.97
N GLY A 193 -16.07 -17.40 2.85
CA GLY A 193 -17.00 -17.06 1.77
C GLY A 193 -16.38 -17.31 0.39
N TYR A 194 -15.16 -16.82 0.16
CA TYR A 194 -14.42 -17.05 -1.08
C TYR A 194 -14.04 -18.52 -1.29
N ARG A 195 -13.56 -19.20 -0.24
CA ARG A 195 -13.17 -20.61 -0.29
C ARG A 195 -14.35 -21.47 -0.74
N ARG A 196 -15.51 -21.31 -0.12
CA ARG A 196 -16.73 -22.04 -0.46
C ARG A 196 -17.20 -21.75 -1.90
N TYR A 197 -17.10 -20.50 -2.35
CA TYR A 197 -17.44 -20.14 -3.73
C TYR A 197 -16.54 -20.85 -4.75
N PHE A 198 -15.21 -20.85 -4.53
CA PHE A 198 -14.27 -21.55 -5.41
C PHE A 198 -14.47 -23.07 -5.37
N ASN A 199 -14.62 -23.66 -4.19
CA ASN A 199 -14.85 -25.09 -4.01
C ASN A 199 -16.06 -25.58 -4.82
N GLN A 200 -17.20 -24.88 -4.73
CA GLN A 200 -18.40 -25.27 -5.48
C GLN A 200 -18.16 -25.27 -7.00
N ILE A 201 -17.43 -24.28 -7.52
CA ILE A 201 -17.08 -24.18 -8.94
C ILE A 201 -16.13 -25.29 -9.35
N VAL A 202 -15.05 -25.52 -8.61
CA VAL A 202 -14.08 -26.58 -8.92
C VAL A 202 -14.78 -27.92 -8.92
N GLY A 203 -15.56 -28.23 -7.89
CA GLY A 203 -16.30 -29.50 -7.83
C GLY A 203 -17.24 -29.71 -9.01
N PHE A 204 -17.87 -28.65 -9.52
CA PHE A 204 -18.69 -28.74 -10.71
C PHE A 204 -17.86 -29.14 -11.94
N PHE A 205 -16.72 -28.49 -12.17
CA PHE A 205 -15.88 -28.75 -13.35
C PHE A 205 -15.10 -30.06 -13.26
N VAL A 206 -14.68 -30.49 -12.07
CA VAL A 206 -14.05 -31.81 -11.85
C VAL A 206 -15.03 -32.94 -12.20
N VAL A 207 -16.31 -32.80 -11.84
CA VAL A 207 -17.36 -33.76 -12.22
C VAL A 207 -17.57 -33.77 -13.74
N GLU A 208 -17.61 -32.61 -14.40
CA GLU A 208 -17.74 -32.54 -15.86
C GLU A 208 -16.53 -33.14 -16.59
N ASP A 209 -15.32 -32.91 -16.07
CA ASP A 209 -14.09 -33.48 -16.63
C ASP A 209 -14.06 -35.01 -16.50
N HIS A 210 -14.49 -35.55 -15.35
CA HIS A 210 -14.62 -36.99 -15.20
C HIS A 210 -15.59 -37.58 -16.23
N ILE A 211 -16.76 -36.96 -16.44
CA ILE A 211 -17.77 -37.44 -17.38
C ILE A 211 -17.27 -37.32 -18.84
N LEU A 212 -16.52 -36.26 -19.17
CA LEU A 212 -15.88 -36.10 -20.47
C LEU A 212 -14.96 -37.28 -20.81
N HIS A 213 -14.17 -37.76 -19.84
CA HIS A 213 -13.24 -38.87 -20.04
C HIS A 213 -13.91 -40.25 -19.94
N ALA A 214 -14.92 -40.39 -19.09
CA ALA A 214 -15.58 -41.67 -18.84
C ALA A 214 -16.69 -42.01 -19.86
N THR A 215 -17.25 -41.02 -20.55
CA THR A 215 -18.35 -41.23 -21.52
C THR A 215 -17.91 -40.97 -22.95
N GLN A 216 -18.31 -41.84 -23.88
CA GLN A 216 -18.05 -41.63 -25.30
C GLN A 216 -19.06 -40.64 -25.89
N GLY A 217 -18.89 -39.33 -25.67
CA GLY A 217 -19.62 -38.28 -26.39
C GLY A 217 -20.84 -37.65 -25.69
N LEU A 218 -21.17 -38.04 -24.46
CA LEU A 218 -22.24 -37.37 -23.68
C LEU A 218 -21.86 -35.91 -23.42
N VAL A 219 -20.62 -35.69 -22.97
CA VAL A 219 -19.97 -34.39 -22.83
C VAL A 219 -18.84 -34.33 -23.86
N THR A 220 -18.74 -33.23 -24.60
CA THR A 220 -17.67 -33.01 -25.59
C THR A 220 -16.76 -31.89 -25.11
N ARG A 221 -15.50 -31.89 -25.56
CA ARG A 221 -14.55 -30.84 -25.20
C ARG A 221 -15.07 -29.44 -25.55
N ALA A 222 -15.69 -29.29 -26.72
CA ALA A 222 -16.32 -28.04 -27.16
C ALA A 222 -17.44 -27.56 -26.21
N PHE A 223 -18.27 -28.48 -25.69
CA PHE A 223 -19.30 -28.13 -24.72
C PHE A 223 -18.69 -27.67 -23.38
N THR A 224 -17.68 -28.39 -22.88
CA THR A 224 -17.01 -28.03 -21.63
C THR A 224 -16.28 -26.69 -21.76
N ASP A 225 -15.64 -26.42 -22.89
CA ASP A 225 -14.98 -25.14 -23.19
C ASP A 225 -16.00 -23.98 -23.27
N GLU A 226 -17.18 -24.17 -23.89
CA GLU A 226 -18.25 -23.15 -23.89
C GLU A 226 -18.74 -22.85 -22.47
N LEU A 227 -18.94 -23.91 -21.67
CA LEU A 227 -19.41 -23.80 -20.29
C LEU A 227 -18.36 -23.09 -19.41
N TRP A 228 -17.08 -23.43 -19.57
CA TRP A 228 -15.97 -22.78 -18.89
C TRP A 228 -15.84 -21.31 -19.28
N ASN A 229 -15.91 -20.96 -20.57
CA ASN A 229 -15.82 -19.56 -21.01
C ASN A 229 -16.93 -18.67 -20.41
N MET A 230 -18.15 -19.22 -20.32
CA MET A 230 -19.28 -18.56 -19.66
C MET A 230 -19.04 -18.42 -18.15
N ALA A 231 -18.55 -19.47 -17.51
CA ALA A 231 -18.22 -19.48 -16.08
C ALA A 231 -17.11 -18.47 -15.75
N LEU A 232 -15.98 -18.55 -16.45
CA LEU A 232 -14.83 -17.68 -16.28
C LEU A 232 -15.20 -16.19 -16.42
N SER A 233 -16.02 -15.85 -17.42
CA SER A 233 -16.49 -14.48 -17.60
C SER A 233 -17.34 -13.98 -16.42
N LYS A 234 -18.18 -14.84 -15.82
CA LYS A 234 -18.95 -14.52 -14.61
C LYS A 234 -18.09 -14.45 -13.36
N ILE A 235 -17.16 -15.39 -13.19
CA ILE A 235 -16.23 -15.44 -12.06
C ILE A 235 -15.42 -14.15 -12.01
N ILE A 236 -14.85 -13.73 -13.14
CA ILE A 236 -14.10 -12.47 -13.22
C ILE A 236 -14.97 -11.28 -12.83
N ALA A 237 -16.22 -11.20 -13.33
CA ALA A 237 -17.12 -10.10 -12.98
C ALA A 237 -17.46 -10.06 -11.48
N VAL A 238 -17.73 -11.23 -10.89
CA VAL A 238 -18.00 -11.36 -9.44
C VAL A 238 -16.77 -10.95 -8.64
N LEU A 239 -15.60 -11.51 -8.95
CA LEU A 239 -14.38 -11.22 -8.20
C LEU A 239 -13.97 -9.75 -8.29
N ARG A 240 -14.05 -9.11 -9.48
CA ARG A 240 -13.80 -7.66 -9.62
C ARG A 240 -14.70 -6.81 -8.74
N THR A 241 -15.99 -7.16 -8.71
CA THR A 241 -16.98 -6.43 -7.92
C THR A 241 -16.67 -6.58 -6.43
N HIS A 242 -16.48 -7.81 -5.96
CA HIS A 242 -16.25 -8.10 -4.55
C HIS A 242 -14.86 -7.68 -4.04
N SER A 243 -13.81 -7.73 -4.86
CA SER A 243 -12.48 -7.25 -4.47
C SER A 243 -12.43 -5.74 -4.28
N SER A 244 -13.26 -4.98 -5.02
CA SER A 244 -13.32 -3.52 -4.90
C SER A 244 -13.87 -3.02 -3.56
N TYR A 245 -14.68 -3.84 -2.88
CA TYR A 245 -15.22 -3.56 -1.54
C TYR A 245 -14.28 -3.98 -0.41
N CYS A 246 -13.14 -4.61 -0.72
CA CYS A 246 -12.22 -5.08 0.30
C CYS A 246 -11.25 -3.96 0.70
N ASP A 247 -11.38 -3.51 1.96
CA ASP A 247 -10.51 -2.51 2.59
C ASP A 247 -9.47 -3.15 3.54
N ASP A 248 -9.42 -4.48 3.64
CA ASP A 248 -8.42 -5.20 4.44
C ASP A 248 -7.32 -5.80 3.55
N PRO A 249 -6.05 -5.34 3.65
CA PRO A 249 -4.94 -5.90 2.89
C PRO A 249 -4.75 -7.41 3.08
N ASP A 250 -4.98 -7.92 4.30
CA ASP A 250 -4.74 -9.33 4.62
C ASP A 250 -5.77 -10.20 3.90
N LEU A 251 -7.05 -9.81 3.92
CA LEU A 251 -8.11 -10.46 3.15
C LEU A 251 -7.87 -10.43 1.64
N VAL A 252 -7.35 -9.32 1.08
CA VAL A 252 -6.99 -9.24 -0.35
C VAL A 252 -5.85 -10.20 -0.69
N LEU A 253 -4.85 -10.33 0.18
CA LEU A 253 -3.73 -11.24 -0.02
C LEU A 253 -4.20 -12.70 0.03
N GLU A 254 -5.08 -13.05 0.96
CA GLU A 254 -5.69 -14.36 1.05
C GLU A 254 -6.56 -14.67 -0.17
N LEU A 255 -7.36 -13.71 -0.64
CA LEU A 255 -8.12 -13.83 -1.88
C LEU A 255 -7.20 -14.12 -3.07
N LYS A 256 -6.08 -13.40 -3.20
CA LYS A 256 -5.10 -13.65 -4.24
C LYS A 256 -4.55 -15.09 -4.16
N ASN A 257 -4.24 -15.58 -2.96
CA ASN A 257 -3.74 -16.95 -2.80
C ASN A 257 -4.80 -18.00 -3.19
N LEU A 258 -6.06 -17.78 -2.81
CA LEU A 258 -7.18 -18.62 -3.22
C LEU A 258 -7.38 -18.63 -4.74
N ILE A 259 -7.29 -17.46 -5.41
CA ILE A 259 -7.40 -17.36 -6.88
C ILE A 259 -6.27 -18.14 -7.57
N VAL A 260 -5.04 -18.07 -7.04
CA VAL A 260 -3.92 -18.84 -7.60
C VAL A 260 -4.16 -20.34 -7.44
N ILE A 261 -4.55 -20.81 -6.25
CA ILE A 261 -4.85 -22.24 -6.03
C ILE A 261 -6.00 -22.69 -6.95
N PHE A 262 -7.04 -21.86 -7.07
CA PHE A 262 -8.18 -22.12 -7.96
C PHE A 262 -7.74 -22.24 -9.44
N ALA A 263 -6.88 -21.34 -9.90
CA ALA A 263 -6.32 -21.37 -11.25
C ALA A 263 -5.45 -22.61 -11.48
N ASP A 264 -4.52 -22.91 -10.58
CA ASP A 264 -3.63 -24.07 -10.67
C ASP A 264 -4.42 -25.39 -10.68
N THR A 265 -5.46 -25.49 -9.83
CA THR A 265 -6.33 -26.67 -9.77
C THR A 265 -6.99 -26.92 -11.12
N LEU A 266 -7.64 -25.91 -11.70
CA LEU A 266 -8.34 -26.04 -12.97
C LEU A 266 -7.39 -26.20 -14.17
N GLN A 267 -6.20 -25.61 -14.10
CA GLN A 267 -5.15 -25.84 -15.09
C GLN A 267 -4.68 -27.31 -15.08
N GLY A 268 -4.63 -27.95 -13.91
CA GLY A 268 -4.36 -29.39 -13.77
C GLY A 268 -5.36 -30.28 -14.50
N TYR A 269 -6.63 -29.86 -14.59
CA TYR A 269 -7.67 -30.53 -15.40
C TYR A 269 -7.71 -30.03 -16.87
N GLY A 270 -6.74 -29.21 -17.27
CA GLY A 270 -6.59 -28.73 -18.65
C GLY A 270 -7.50 -27.57 -19.04
N PHE A 271 -8.09 -26.84 -18.10
CA PHE A 271 -8.86 -25.63 -18.40
C PHE A 271 -7.97 -24.40 -18.61
N PRO A 272 -8.29 -23.50 -19.56
CA PRO A 272 -7.52 -22.27 -19.78
C PRO A 272 -7.79 -21.23 -18.68
N VAL A 273 -6.74 -20.80 -17.97
CA VAL A 273 -6.85 -19.93 -16.77
C VAL A 273 -6.18 -18.56 -16.90
N ASN A 274 -5.59 -18.22 -18.05
CA ASN A 274 -4.82 -16.98 -18.25
C ASN A 274 -5.57 -15.69 -17.82
N ARG A 275 -6.89 -15.62 -18.06
CA ARG A 275 -7.71 -14.46 -17.67
C ARG A 275 -7.84 -14.27 -16.15
N LEU A 276 -7.60 -15.32 -15.35
CA LEU A 276 -7.55 -15.21 -13.89
C LEU A 276 -6.24 -14.57 -13.44
N PHE A 277 -5.13 -14.81 -14.14
CA PHE A 277 -3.87 -14.13 -13.89
C PHE A 277 -3.92 -12.65 -14.29
N ASP A 278 -4.64 -12.32 -15.38
CA ASP A 278 -4.91 -10.92 -15.73
C ASP A 278 -5.69 -10.20 -14.61
N LEU A 279 -6.70 -10.86 -14.04
CA LEU A 279 -7.47 -10.35 -12.90
C LEU A 279 -6.58 -10.14 -11.66
N LEU A 280 -5.61 -11.02 -11.40
CA LEU A 280 -4.69 -10.85 -10.28
C LEU A 280 -3.88 -9.54 -10.37
N PHE A 281 -3.62 -9.02 -11.57
CA PHE A 281 -3.00 -7.71 -11.73
C PHE A 281 -3.92 -6.55 -11.37
N GLU A 282 -5.21 -6.67 -11.64
CA GLU A 282 -6.20 -5.69 -11.18
C GLU A 282 -6.36 -5.73 -9.66
N VAL A 283 -6.39 -6.94 -9.07
CA VAL A 283 -6.45 -7.14 -7.61
C VAL A 283 -5.20 -6.59 -6.92
N ARG A 284 -4.03 -6.67 -7.55
CA ARG A 284 -2.80 -6.04 -7.05
C ARG A 284 -2.94 -4.54 -6.90
N ASP A 285 -3.52 -3.88 -7.89
CA ASP A 285 -3.65 -2.42 -7.87
C ASP A 285 -4.59 -1.99 -6.72
N GLN A 286 -5.66 -2.75 -6.49
CA GLN A 286 -6.52 -2.60 -5.31
C GLN A 286 -5.75 -2.84 -4.00
N TYR A 287 -4.96 -3.92 -3.91
CA TYR A 287 -4.13 -4.22 -2.74
C TYR A 287 -3.19 -3.06 -2.40
N ASN A 288 -2.51 -2.51 -3.41
CA ASN A 288 -1.62 -1.37 -3.25
C ASN A 288 -2.39 -0.13 -2.74
N GLU A 289 -3.57 0.17 -3.27
CA GLU A 289 -4.39 1.28 -2.78
C GLU A 289 -4.79 1.09 -1.30
N THR A 290 -5.19 -0.13 -0.92
CA THR A 290 -5.55 -0.45 0.47
C THR A 290 -4.33 -0.35 1.41
N LEU A 291 -3.15 -0.83 0.98
CA LEU A 291 -1.90 -0.64 1.72
C LEU A 291 -1.61 0.85 1.90
N LEU A 292 -1.72 1.66 0.85
CA LEU A 292 -1.43 3.09 0.95
C LEU A 292 -2.37 3.82 1.91
N LYS A 293 -3.65 3.44 1.98
CA LYS A 293 -4.59 3.95 2.99
C LYS A 293 -4.15 3.59 4.41
N LYS A 294 -3.79 2.32 4.67
CA LYS A 294 -3.34 1.86 5.99
C LYS A 294 -2.04 2.58 6.42
N TRP A 295 -1.08 2.75 5.52
CA TRP A 295 0.19 3.42 5.83
C TRP A 295 0.03 4.94 6.00
N ALA A 296 -0.99 5.56 5.39
CA ALA A 296 -1.33 6.95 5.67
C ALA A 296 -1.69 7.17 7.15
N LEU A 297 -2.39 6.20 7.76
CA LEU A 297 -2.74 6.24 9.18
C LEU A 297 -1.49 6.04 10.05
N VAL A 298 -0.66 5.05 9.71
CA VAL A 298 0.60 4.76 10.42
C VAL A 298 1.53 5.97 10.41
N PHE A 299 1.73 6.62 9.26
CA PHE A 299 2.56 7.83 9.20
C PHE A 299 1.99 8.99 10.00
N ARG A 300 0.66 9.16 10.00
CA ARG A 300 0.02 10.18 10.83
C ARG A 300 0.28 9.93 12.30
N GLU A 301 0.12 8.69 12.76
CA GLU A 301 0.40 8.29 14.14
C GLU A 301 1.87 8.54 14.52
N ILE A 302 2.82 8.17 13.65
CA ILE A 302 4.24 8.47 13.85
C ILE A 302 4.47 9.97 14.05
N PHE A 303 3.85 10.82 13.23
CA PHE A 303 4.00 12.27 13.38
C PHE A 303 3.29 12.84 14.63
N GLU A 304 2.14 12.31 15.04
CA GLU A 304 1.49 12.76 16.29
C GLU A 304 2.29 12.37 17.54
N LEU A 305 3.00 11.23 17.51
CA LEU A 305 3.76 10.72 18.65
C LEU A 305 5.22 11.22 18.69
N ASP A 306 5.70 11.85 17.61
CA ASP A 306 7.07 12.32 17.54
C ASP A 306 7.31 13.50 18.49
N ASN A 307 8.50 13.54 19.09
CA ASN A 307 8.89 14.61 20.01
C ASN A 307 9.67 15.75 19.31
N TYR A 308 9.92 15.61 18.01
CA TYR A 308 10.63 16.58 17.17
C TYR A 308 11.93 17.09 17.79
N SER A 309 12.70 16.19 18.39
CA SER A 309 14.00 16.49 19.00
C SER A 309 15.09 15.54 18.51
N PRO A 310 16.38 15.97 18.49
CA PRO A 310 17.52 15.09 18.21
C PRO A 310 17.53 13.88 19.14
N ILE A 311 17.75 12.68 18.60
CA ILE A 311 17.75 11.43 19.40
C ILE A 311 18.95 11.45 20.36
N PRO A 312 18.73 11.45 21.69
CA PRO A 312 19.81 11.29 22.66
C PRO A 312 20.27 9.84 22.68
N VAL A 313 21.57 9.63 22.79
CA VAL A 313 22.21 8.31 22.85
C VAL A 313 23.24 8.33 23.96
N GLU A 314 22.98 7.62 25.04
CA GLU A 314 23.85 7.61 26.23
C GLU A 314 24.90 6.49 26.18
N THR A 315 24.62 5.43 25.42
CA THR A 315 25.50 4.25 25.34
C THR A 315 25.75 3.78 23.92
N GLU A 316 26.83 3.02 23.73
CA GLU A 316 27.12 2.36 22.45
C GLU A 316 26.02 1.37 22.03
N GLU A 317 25.37 0.71 23.00
CA GLU A 317 24.27 -0.21 22.75
C GLU A 317 23.05 0.51 22.14
N GLU A 318 22.69 1.68 22.69
CA GLU A 318 21.61 2.53 22.15
C GLU A 318 21.96 3.04 20.75
N TYR A 319 23.23 3.42 20.50
CA TYR A 319 23.70 3.83 19.19
C TYR A 319 23.51 2.71 18.15
N LEU A 320 23.99 1.50 18.48
CA LEU A 320 23.87 0.33 17.61
C LEU A 320 22.41 -0.04 17.35
N LEU A 321 21.53 0.11 18.35
CA LEU A 321 20.10 -0.13 18.18
C LEU A 321 19.50 0.82 17.12
N VAL A 322 19.82 2.11 17.17
CA VAL A 322 19.31 3.08 16.19
C VAL A 322 19.91 2.82 14.80
N VAL A 323 21.22 2.59 14.71
CA VAL A 323 21.91 2.34 13.44
C VAL A 323 21.46 1.02 12.80
N SER A 324 21.10 0.01 13.60
CA SER A 324 20.54 -1.25 13.08
C SER A 324 19.19 -1.07 12.39
N ARG A 325 18.40 -0.08 12.84
CA ARG A 325 17.08 0.24 12.28
C ARG A 325 17.20 1.20 11.10
N PHE A 326 18.10 2.19 11.19
CA PHE A 326 18.32 3.20 10.19
C PHE A 326 19.81 3.34 9.89
N PRO A 327 20.26 3.04 8.65
CA PRO A 327 21.68 3.13 8.30
C PRO A 327 22.12 4.60 8.32
N PHE A 328 22.76 5.00 9.41
CA PHE A 328 23.30 6.34 9.61
C PHE A 328 24.82 6.26 9.76
N HIS A 329 25.55 7.09 9.01
CA HIS A 329 27.00 7.16 9.04
C HIS A 329 27.42 8.62 9.06
N ASP A 330 28.06 9.05 10.14
CA ASP A 330 28.57 10.40 10.30
C ASP A 330 29.91 10.34 11.04
N ALA A 331 30.98 10.63 10.31
CA ALA A 331 32.35 10.50 10.80
C ALA A 331 32.69 11.49 11.94
N GLU A 332 31.94 12.59 12.09
CA GLU A 332 32.15 13.55 13.18
C GLU A 332 31.44 13.07 14.44
N ILE A 333 30.22 12.55 14.32
CA ILE A 333 29.45 12.02 15.45
C ILE A 333 30.04 10.70 15.96
N GLU A 334 30.50 9.83 15.07
CA GLU A 334 31.15 8.55 15.43
C GLU A 334 32.38 8.76 16.32
N LYS A 335 33.14 9.85 16.11
CA LYS A 335 34.35 10.18 16.89
C LYS A 335 34.09 10.82 18.25
N GLN A 336 32.88 11.33 18.51
CA GLN A 336 32.56 11.94 19.81
C GLN A 336 32.58 10.90 20.93
N ASP A 337 32.65 11.35 22.19
CA ASP A 337 32.39 10.48 23.35
C ASP A 337 30.90 10.49 23.69
N PHE A 338 30.41 9.48 24.41
CA PHE A 338 29.03 9.47 24.91
C PHE A 338 28.85 10.40 26.12
N PRO A 339 27.68 11.05 26.30
CA PRO A 339 26.46 10.92 25.51
C PRO A 339 26.49 11.74 24.20
N LYS A 340 25.95 11.17 23.12
CA LYS A 340 25.86 11.79 21.79
C LYS A 340 24.42 12.12 21.44
N LYS A 341 24.22 13.00 20.47
CA LYS A 341 22.88 13.31 19.92
C LYS A 341 22.89 13.12 18.42
N LEU A 342 22.00 12.27 17.91
CA LEU A 342 21.81 12.12 16.47
C LEU A 342 20.93 13.27 15.96
N PRO A 343 21.25 13.87 14.81
CA PRO A 343 20.59 15.09 14.34
C PRO A 343 19.10 14.90 13.99
N MET A 344 18.69 13.68 13.67
CA MET A 344 17.31 13.33 13.34
C MET A 344 16.49 12.99 14.59
N SER A 345 15.17 13.08 14.47
CA SER A 345 14.21 12.59 15.48
C SER A 345 13.81 11.13 15.26
N GLN A 346 13.09 10.55 16.22
CA GLN A 346 12.64 9.14 16.17
C GLN A 346 11.70 8.84 15.00
N SER A 347 11.01 9.84 14.43
CA SER A 347 10.18 9.63 13.25
C SER A 347 10.97 9.13 12.04
N VAL A 348 12.26 9.48 11.86
CA VAL A 348 13.04 9.09 10.69
C VAL A 348 13.30 7.57 10.65
N PRO A 349 13.89 6.94 11.69
CA PRO A 349 14.03 5.48 11.73
C PRO A 349 12.71 4.73 11.66
N GLN A 350 11.65 5.27 12.28
CA GLN A 350 10.32 4.66 12.24
C GLN A 350 9.73 4.66 10.83
N ILE A 351 9.73 5.81 10.14
CA ILE A 351 9.28 5.93 8.76
C ILE A 351 10.08 5.00 7.85
N TYR A 352 11.41 4.96 7.98
CA TYR A 352 12.25 4.07 7.19
C TYR A 352 11.87 2.60 7.38
N THR A 353 11.63 2.17 8.63
CA THR A 353 11.17 0.82 8.96
C THR A 353 9.81 0.53 8.31
N GLN A 354 8.85 1.44 8.42
CA GLN A 354 7.51 1.27 7.82
C GLN A 354 7.53 1.23 6.29
N VAL A 355 8.45 1.96 5.64
CA VAL A 355 8.64 1.87 4.19
C VAL A 355 9.20 0.49 3.81
N LYS A 356 10.13 -0.07 4.59
CA LYS A 356 10.60 -1.45 4.39
C LYS A 356 9.47 -2.48 4.56
N GLU A 357 8.62 -2.31 5.56
CA GLU A 357 7.44 -3.18 5.76
C GLU A 357 6.48 -3.12 4.57
N LEU A 358 6.26 -1.94 3.96
CA LEU A 358 5.48 -1.85 2.72
C LEU A 358 6.13 -2.62 1.57
N ILE A 359 7.46 -2.50 1.43
CA ILE A 359 8.21 -3.23 0.40
C ILE A 359 8.05 -4.74 0.59
N TYR A 360 8.17 -5.24 1.82
CA TYR A 360 7.92 -6.65 2.13
C TYR A 360 6.48 -7.07 1.85
N ALA A 361 5.49 -6.24 2.22
CA ALA A 361 4.08 -6.52 1.95
C ALA A 361 3.78 -6.57 0.44
N SER A 362 4.39 -5.68 -0.35
CA SER A 362 4.30 -5.71 -1.82
C SER A 362 5.03 -6.92 -2.41
N LEU A 363 6.18 -7.32 -1.85
CA LEU A 363 6.91 -8.51 -2.28
C LEU A 363 6.08 -9.78 -2.03
N LYS A 364 5.52 -9.93 -0.83
CA LYS A 364 4.65 -11.05 -0.43
C LYS A 364 3.46 -11.22 -1.39
N PHE A 365 2.88 -10.13 -1.86
CA PHE A 365 1.83 -10.19 -2.88
C PHE A 365 2.34 -10.74 -4.23
N SER A 366 3.55 -10.32 -4.64
CA SER A 366 4.14 -10.71 -5.92
C SER A 366 4.63 -12.15 -5.99
N GLU A 367 4.90 -12.78 -4.83
CA GLU A 367 5.17 -14.21 -4.76
C GLU A 367 4.04 -14.97 -5.45
N SER A 368 4.32 -16.10 -6.12
CA SER A 368 3.30 -16.92 -6.80
C SER A 368 2.73 -16.40 -8.12
N LEU A 369 3.06 -15.18 -8.57
CA LEU A 369 2.56 -14.64 -9.84
C LEU A 369 3.38 -15.04 -11.08
N HIS A 370 4.32 -15.98 -10.95
CA HIS A 370 5.24 -16.45 -12.00
C HIS A 370 5.97 -15.33 -12.77
N ARG A 371 6.27 -14.22 -12.10
CA ARG A 371 6.97 -13.08 -12.70
C ARG A 371 8.47 -13.23 -12.65
N SER A 372 9.16 -12.57 -13.59
CA SER A 372 10.61 -12.43 -13.52
C SER A 372 10.99 -11.52 -12.34
N SER A 373 12.20 -11.71 -11.80
CA SER A 373 12.74 -10.84 -10.76
C SER A 373 12.73 -9.36 -11.16
N THR A 374 12.96 -9.06 -12.45
CA THR A 374 12.93 -7.69 -13.00
C THR A 374 11.56 -7.03 -12.93
N GLU A 375 10.48 -7.77 -13.19
CA GLU A 375 9.13 -7.22 -13.09
C GLU A 375 8.70 -6.96 -11.64
N ILE A 376 9.13 -7.83 -10.73
CA ILE A 376 8.91 -7.67 -9.29
C ILE A 376 9.63 -6.41 -8.81
N ASP A 377 10.90 -6.26 -9.21
CA ASP A 377 11.75 -5.12 -8.90
C ASP A 377 11.16 -3.78 -9.35
N ASP A 378 10.69 -3.69 -10.60
CA ASP A 378 9.98 -2.51 -11.12
C ASP A 378 8.67 -2.23 -10.37
N MET A 379 7.92 -3.28 -10.02
CA MET A 379 6.68 -3.16 -9.26
C MET A 379 6.93 -2.62 -7.85
N LEU A 380 7.93 -3.14 -7.13
CA LEU A 380 8.30 -2.68 -5.80
C LEU A 380 8.71 -1.21 -5.81
N ARG A 381 9.51 -0.78 -6.80
CA ARG A 381 9.89 0.63 -6.92
C ARG A 381 8.70 1.53 -7.22
N LYS A 382 7.79 1.13 -8.10
CA LYS A 382 6.54 1.88 -8.37
C LYS A 382 5.66 2.01 -7.12
N SER A 383 5.45 0.92 -6.38
CA SER A 383 4.68 0.92 -5.12
C SER A 383 5.32 1.85 -4.08
N THR A 384 6.63 1.73 -3.89
CA THR A 384 7.41 2.57 -2.96
C THR A 384 7.35 4.05 -3.37
N ASN A 385 7.46 4.34 -4.66
CA ASN A 385 7.33 5.70 -5.18
C ASN A 385 5.96 6.30 -4.90
N LEU A 386 4.89 5.52 -5.04
CA LEU A 386 3.55 5.98 -4.74
C LEU A 386 3.36 6.26 -3.23
N LEU A 387 3.92 5.41 -2.37
CA LEU A 387 3.96 5.65 -0.92
C LEU A 387 4.69 6.97 -0.58
N LEU A 388 5.88 7.20 -1.14
CA LEU A 388 6.68 8.38 -0.86
C LEU A 388 6.00 9.65 -1.40
N THR A 389 5.70 9.67 -2.70
CA THR A 389 5.25 10.88 -3.43
C THR A 389 3.81 11.28 -3.13
N ARG A 390 2.92 10.31 -2.84
CA ARG A 390 1.50 10.58 -2.58
C ARG A 390 1.19 10.55 -1.09
N THR A 391 1.47 9.44 -0.43
CA THR A 391 1.00 9.23 0.95
C THR A 391 1.85 9.97 1.98
N LEU A 392 3.16 9.74 2.00
CA LEU A 392 4.08 10.39 2.94
C LEU A 392 4.15 11.90 2.69
N SER A 393 4.23 12.32 1.42
CA SER A 393 4.17 13.73 1.01
C SER A 393 2.92 14.42 1.55
N SER A 394 1.74 13.83 1.37
CA SER A 394 0.49 14.39 1.90
C SER A 394 0.50 14.50 3.42
N CYS A 395 1.03 13.50 4.12
CA CYS A 395 1.15 13.54 5.58
C CYS A 395 2.10 14.67 6.04
N LEU A 396 3.25 14.85 5.38
CA LEU A 396 4.19 15.93 5.67
C LEU A 396 3.58 17.32 5.40
N GLN A 397 2.87 17.49 4.28
CA GLN A 397 2.20 18.76 3.97
C GLN A 397 1.12 19.11 5.00
N ASN A 398 0.35 18.12 5.46
CA ASN A 398 -0.65 18.31 6.51
C ASN A 398 0.01 18.63 7.86
N LEU A 399 1.16 18.01 8.16
CA LEU A 399 1.94 18.30 9.36
C LEU A 399 2.46 19.75 9.37
N ILE A 400 3.10 20.18 8.29
CA ILE A 400 3.69 21.53 8.16
C ILE A 400 2.61 22.62 8.28
N LYS A 401 1.41 22.37 7.77
CA LYS A 401 0.28 23.32 7.81
C LYS A 401 -0.51 23.27 9.13
N LYS A 402 -0.10 22.50 10.14
CA LYS A 402 -0.77 22.49 11.43
C LYS A 402 -0.69 23.89 12.06
N PRO A 403 -1.80 24.45 12.59
CA PRO A 403 -1.84 25.83 13.06
C PRO A 403 -0.89 26.12 14.24
N HIS A 404 -0.66 25.13 15.09
CA HIS A 404 0.14 25.24 16.32
C HIS A 404 1.55 24.64 16.21
N ILE A 405 2.05 24.40 14.99
CA ILE A 405 3.42 23.91 14.82
C ILE A 405 4.44 24.98 15.23
N GLY A 406 5.41 24.58 16.04
CA GLY A 406 6.47 25.44 16.56
C GLY A 406 7.63 25.63 15.57
N LEU A 407 8.39 26.72 15.74
CA LEU A 407 9.58 26.99 14.91
C LEU A 407 10.64 25.89 15.04
N THR A 408 10.87 25.38 16.24
CA THR A 408 11.83 24.29 16.50
C THR A 408 11.39 22.97 15.86
N GLU A 409 10.08 22.70 15.84
CA GLU A 409 9.51 21.52 15.19
C GLU A 409 9.68 21.61 13.66
N LEU A 410 9.43 22.78 13.06
CA LEU A 410 9.67 23.02 11.63
C LEU A 410 11.15 22.83 11.26
N VAL A 411 12.07 23.32 12.08
CA VAL A 411 13.52 23.09 11.91
C VAL A 411 13.83 21.61 11.93
N GLN A 412 13.32 20.88 12.92
CA GLN A 412 13.55 19.43 13.01
C GLN A 412 12.94 18.67 11.82
N ILE A 413 11.79 19.09 11.30
CA ILE A 413 11.19 18.51 10.08
C ILE A 413 12.12 18.70 8.87
N ILE A 414 12.77 19.85 8.71
CA ILE A 414 13.74 20.09 7.62
C ILE A 414 14.95 19.14 7.74
N ILE A 415 15.44 18.92 8.97
CA ILE A 415 16.54 17.99 9.23
C ILE A 415 16.08 16.56 8.93
N ASN A 416 14.92 16.15 9.45
CA ASN A 416 14.34 14.82 9.25
C ASN A 416 14.15 14.50 7.76
N THR A 417 13.59 15.43 6.98
CA THR A 417 13.37 15.27 5.53
C THR A 417 14.68 15.15 4.76
N THR A 418 15.77 15.76 5.23
CA THR A 418 17.11 15.59 4.65
C THR A 418 17.66 14.17 4.88
N HIS A 419 17.45 13.60 6.07
CA HIS A 419 17.83 12.22 6.34
C HIS A 419 16.93 11.20 5.62
N LEU A 420 15.62 11.48 5.51
CA LEU A 420 14.70 10.65 4.70
C LEU A 420 15.05 10.69 3.19
N GLU A 421 15.54 11.82 2.68
CA GLU A 421 16.06 11.91 1.31
C GLU A 421 17.29 11.01 1.11
N GLN A 422 18.22 11.00 2.06
CA GLN A 422 19.36 10.08 2.04
C GLN A 422 18.91 8.62 2.14
N ALA A 423 17.87 8.35 2.94
CA ALA A 423 17.28 7.03 3.14
C ALA A 423 16.81 6.37 1.84
N CYS A 424 16.40 7.16 0.85
CA CYS A 424 15.98 6.63 -0.45
C CYS A 424 17.06 5.81 -1.15
N LYS A 425 18.35 6.15 -0.98
CA LYS A 425 19.45 5.37 -1.56
C LYS A 425 19.52 3.98 -0.93
N TYR A 426 19.41 3.91 0.39
CA TYR A 426 19.39 2.63 1.11
C TYR A 426 18.14 1.80 0.78
N LEU A 427 17.00 2.44 0.53
CA LEU A 427 15.79 1.75 0.06
C LEU A 427 15.97 1.20 -1.37
N GLU A 428 16.64 1.91 -2.26
CA GLU A 428 16.97 1.42 -3.62
C GLU A 428 17.88 0.19 -3.56
N GLU A 429 18.93 0.24 -2.75
CA GLU A 429 19.84 -0.89 -2.50
C GLU A 429 19.08 -2.06 -1.87
N PHE A 430 18.21 -1.79 -0.89
CA PHE A 430 17.39 -2.79 -0.24
C PHE A 430 16.46 -3.52 -1.23
N ILE A 431 15.75 -2.79 -2.10
CA ILE A 431 14.89 -3.38 -3.14
C ILE A 431 15.73 -4.26 -4.08
N THR A 432 16.90 -3.77 -4.50
CA THR A 432 17.79 -4.50 -5.41
C THR A 432 18.32 -5.79 -4.77
N ASN A 433 18.65 -5.76 -3.47
CA ASN A 433 19.12 -6.92 -2.72
C ASN A 433 18.03 -7.99 -2.54
N ILE A 434 16.78 -7.60 -2.28
CA ILE A 434 15.69 -8.58 -2.11
C ILE A 434 15.25 -9.20 -3.43
N THR A 435 15.41 -8.51 -4.56
CA THR A 435 15.03 -9.02 -5.89
C THR A 435 16.17 -9.72 -6.62
N ASN A 436 17.43 -9.58 -6.15
CA ASN A 436 18.65 -10.08 -6.79
C ASN A 436 18.82 -9.61 -8.25
N VAL A 437 18.30 -8.43 -8.60
CA VAL A 437 18.46 -7.83 -9.93
C VAL A 437 19.78 -7.03 -9.96
N SER A 438 20.54 -7.12 -11.05
CA SER A 438 21.78 -6.35 -11.18
C SER A 438 21.48 -4.84 -11.28
N PRO A 439 22.20 -3.98 -10.53
CA PRO A 439 22.05 -2.53 -10.63
C PRO A 439 22.46 -1.94 -11.99
N GLU A 440 23.16 -2.71 -12.84
CA GLU A 440 23.62 -2.27 -14.18
C GLU A 440 22.53 -2.33 -15.26
N THR A 441 21.30 -2.76 -14.92
CA THR A 441 20.19 -2.80 -15.89
C THR A 441 19.72 -1.38 -16.19
N VAL A 442 19.96 -0.91 -17.43
CA VAL A 442 19.82 0.49 -17.93
C VAL A 442 18.40 1.12 -17.79
N HIS A 443 17.40 0.37 -17.34
CA HIS A 443 16.00 0.80 -17.23
C HIS A 443 15.43 0.84 -15.79
N THR A 444 16.30 0.77 -14.78
CA THR A 444 15.85 0.75 -13.38
C THR A 444 15.25 2.10 -12.95
N THR A 445 13.96 2.10 -12.63
CA THR A 445 13.24 3.31 -12.17
C THR A 445 13.75 3.73 -10.80
N ARG A 446 14.42 4.89 -10.68
CA ARG A 446 14.88 5.40 -9.37
C ARG A 446 13.72 5.80 -8.46
N LEU A 447 13.98 5.90 -7.16
CA LEU A 447 13.01 6.41 -6.21
C LEU A 447 12.89 7.94 -6.34
N TYR A 448 11.67 8.45 -6.46
CA TYR A 448 11.33 9.88 -6.55
C TYR A 448 11.25 10.56 -5.17
N GLY A 449 11.87 9.97 -4.13
CA GLY A 449 11.93 10.61 -2.82
C GLY A 449 12.67 11.95 -2.84
N LEU A 450 13.63 12.11 -3.75
CA LEU A 450 14.43 13.33 -3.93
C LEU A 450 13.58 14.57 -4.22
N SER A 451 12.60 14.51 -5.13
CA SER A 451 11.71 15.66 -5.40
C SER A 451 10.74 15.87 -4.24
N THR A 452 10.16 14.78 -3.73
CA THR A 452 9.16 14.82 -2.65
C THR A 452 9.67 15.52 -1.39
N PHE A 453 10.84 15.12 -0.91
CA PHE A 453 11.43 15.70 0.31
C PHE A 453 12.01 17.09 0.06
N LYS A 454 12.39 17.43 -1.17
CA LYS A 454 12.69 18.83 -1.55
C LYS A 454 11.46 19.71 -1.43
N ASP A 455 10.33 19.30 -1.98
CA ASP A 455 9.09 20.09 -1.93
C ASP A 455 8.60 20.27 -0.49
N ALA A 456 8.67 19.22 0.33
CA ALA A 456 8.35 19.30 1.75
C ALA A 456 9.28 20.26 2.51
N ARG A 457 10.59 20.26 2.23
CA ARG A 457 11.53 21.23 2.83
C ARG A 457 11.19 22.66 2.44
N HIS A 458 10.98 22.94 1.16
CA HIS A 458 10.63 24.30 0.73
C HIS A 458 9.32 24.80 1.39
N ALA A 459 8.34 23.90 1.58
CA ALA A 459 7.12 24.24 2.32
C ALA A 459 7.40 24.55 3.80
N ALA A 460 8.22 23.76 4.47
CA ALA A 460 8.63 24.01 5.86
C ALA A 460 9.45 25.30 6.01
N GLU A 461 10.36 25.58 5.07
CA GLU A 461 11.14 26.83 5.03
C GLU A 461 10.24 28.06 4.90
N GLY A 462 9.26 28.02 4.00
CA GLY A 462 8.27 29.08 3.85
C GLY A 462 7.45 29.34 5.11
N GLU A 463 7.07 28.26 5.81
CA GLU A 463 6.34 28.36 7.08
C GLU A 463 7.22 28.95 8.19
N ILE A 464 8.53 28.62 8.23
CA ILE A 464 9.48 29.25 9.16
C ILE A 464 9.51 30.77 8.96
N TYR A 465 9.63 31.24 7.71
CA TYR A 465 9.65 32.68 7.43
C TYR A 465 8.36 33.36 7.90
N THR A 466 7.21 32.73 7.63
CA THR A 466 5.90 33.24 8.01
C THR A 466 5.75 33.32 9.53
N LYS A 467 6.08 32.25 10.26
CA LYS A 467 6.00 32.19 11.73
C LYS A 467 6.98 33.15 12.40
N LEU A 468 8.18 33.30 11.84
CA LEU A 468 9.18 34.22 12.36
C LEU A 468 8.72 35.68 12.22
N ASN A 469 8.17 36.05 11.07
CA ASN A 469 7.59 37.38 10.85
C ASN A 469 6.37 37.63 11.74
N GLN A 470 5.47 36.65 11.89
CA GLN A 470 4.35 36.75 12.84
C GLN A 470 4.82 36.98 14.28
N LYS A 471 5.87 36.29 14.71
CA LYS A 471 6.45 36.52 16.05
C LYS A 471 7.04 37.92 16.19
N ILE A 472 7.72 38.43 15.16
CA ILE A 472 8.17 39.83 15.13
C ILE A 472 6.98 40.78 15.30
N ASP A 473 5.89 40.56 14.55
CA ASP A 473 4.69 41.39 14.64
C ASP A 473 4.06 41.38 16.04
N GLU A 474 4.01 40.21 16.69
CA GLU A 474 3.55 40.08 18.08
C GLU A 474 4.39 40.93 19.07
N PHE A 475 5.72 40.96 18.91
CA PHE A 475 6.59 41.81 19.73
C PHE A 475 6.42 43.30 19.39
N ILE A 476 6.28 43.64 18.11
CA ILE A 476 6.09 45.03 17.66
C ILE A 476 4.77 45.61 18.20
N GLN A 477 3.72 44.79 18.35
CA GLN A 477 2.45 45.22 18.97
C GLN A 477 2.58 45.65 20.44
N LEU A 478 3.66 45.26 21.11
CA LEU A 478 3.96 45.69 22.49
C LEU A 478 4.68 47.04 22.55
N ALA A 479 5.01 47.64 21.40
CA ALA A 479 5.67 48.93 21.35
C ALA A 479 4.74 50.04 21.87
N ASP A 480 5.17 50.72 22.92
CA ASP A 480 4.45 51.83 23.55
C ASP A 480 5.38 53.05 23.60
N TYR A 481 5.48 53.75 22.46
CA TYR A 481 6.32 54.94 22.34
C TYR A 481 5.56 56.20 22.77
N GLU A 482 6.16 56.96 23.68
CA GLU A 482 5.70 58.30 24.01
C GLU A 482 6.22 59.31 22.97
N TRP A 483 5.53 59.45 21.85
CA TRP A 483 5.96 60.29 20.72
C TRP A 483 6.14 61.79 21.06
N GLY A 484 5.57 62.25 22.17
CA GLY A 484 5.71 63.62 22.68
C GLY A 484 6.84 63.85 23.70
N MET A 485 7.70 62.85 23.96
CA MET A 485 8.72 62.94 25.01
C MET A 485 9.79 64.02 24.72
N ALA A 486 10.12 64.82 25.73
CA ALA A 486 11.07 65.93 25.56
C ALA A 486 12.52 65.45 25.35
N GLU A 487 12.91 64.38 26.05
CA GLU A 487 14.24 63.76 26.00
C GLU A 487 14.07 62.24 25.96
N SER A 488 15.05 61.52 25.42
CA SER A 488 15.05 60.05 25.41
C SER A 488 15.33 59.46 26.80
N ASP A 489 14.87 58.23 27.02
CA ASP A 489 15.11 57.49 28.27
C ASP A 489 16.57 57.00 28.39
N GLY A 490 17.39 57.20 27.36
CA GLY A 490 18.82 56.84 27.32
C GLY A 490 19.10 55.34 27.23
N ARG A 491 18.06 54.50 27.09
CA ARG A 491 18.15 53.04 26.95
C ARG A 491 17.18 52.56 25.88
N ALA A 492 17.50 51.44 25.22
CA ALA A 492 16.59 50.82 24.26
C ALA A 492 15.32 50.29 24.94
N SER A 493 14.23 50.24 24.18
CA SER A 493 12.91 49.79 24.61
C SER A 493 12.92 48.31 24.98
N GLY A 494 12.19 47.95 26.05
CA GLY A 494 12.17 46.60 26.59
C GLY A 494 11.68 45.56 25.59
N TYR A 495 10.58 45.84 24.89
CA TYR A 495 10.00 44.92 23.90
C TYR A 495 11.00 44.56 22.79
N LEU A 496 11.84 45.52 22.37
CA LEU A 496 12.80 45.31 21.30
C LEU A 496 13.99 44.48 21.77
N MET A 497 14.46 44.70 23.00
CA MET A 497 15.50 43.86 23.60
C MET A 497 15.03 42.42 23.76
N ASP A 498 13.78 42.21 24.18
CA ASP A 498 13.16 40.89 24.26
C ASP A 498 13.04 40.23 22.89
N LEU A 499 12.64 40.99 21.86
CA LEU A 499 12.62 40.52 20.47
C LEU A 499 14.02 40.11 19.97
N ILE A 500 15.05 40.93 20.22
CA ILE A 500 16.43 40.61 19.83
C ILE A 500 16.91 39.35 20.55
N ASN A 501 16.61 39.21 21.85
CA ASN A 501 16.94 38.00 22.61
C ASN A 501 16.24 36.77 22.06
N PHE A 502 14.96 36.88 21.70
CA PHE A 502 14.20 35.84 21.02
C PHE A 502 14.83 35.44 19.68
N LEU A 503 15.18 36.41 18.82
CA LEU A 503 15.82 36.16 17.53
C LEU A 503 17.19 35.51 17.70
N ARG A 504 18.01 35.97 18.65
CA ARG A 504 19.30 35.34 18.99
C ARG A 504 19.13 33.88 19.40
N SER A 505 18.21 33.59 20.31
CA SER A 505 17.93 32.23 20.75
C SER A 505 17.40 31.34 19.61
N THR A 506 16.52 31.88 18.76
CA THR A 506 15.95 31.15 17.62
C THR A 506 17.02 30.83 16.57
N PHE A 507 17.87 31.79 16.20
CA PHE A 507 18.91 31.57 15.19
C PHE A 507 20.04 30.64 15.66
N GLN A 508 20.28 30.54 16.97
CA GLN A 508 21.15 29.50 17.53
C GLN A 508 20.63 28.10 17.23
N VAL A 509 19.31 27.87 17.22
CA VAL A 509 18.73 26.57 16.83
C VAL A 509 18.86 26.33 15.32
N PHE A 510 18.83 27.41 14.52
CA PHE A 510 18.92 27.33 13.06
C PHE A 510 20.33 27.01 12.54
N THR A 511 21.36 26.95 13.39
CA THR A 511 22.71 26.53 12.95
C THR A 511 22.74 25.10 12.42
N HIS A 512 21.74 24.29 12.77
CA HIS A 512 21.56 22.93 12.26
C HIS A 512 20.81 22.87 10.92
N LEU A 513 20.29 23.99 10.42
CA LEU A 513 19.71 24.09 9.08
C LEU A 513 20.79 24.24 8.01
N PRO A 514 20.49 23.91 6.74
CA PRO A 514 21.35 24.28 5.63
C PRO A 514 21.65 25.79 5.64
N GLY A 515 22.92 26.17 5.53
CA GLY A 515 23.35 27.56 5.75
C GLY A 515 22.59 28.61 4.94
N LYS A 516 22.20 28.29 3.69
CA LYS A 516 21.37 29.19 2.85
C LYS A 516 19.98 29.45 3.43
N VAL A 517 19.35 28.45 4.06
CA VAL A 517 18.02 28.57 4.66
C VAL A 517 18.08 29.45 5.89
N ALA A 518 19.04 29.19 6.79
CA ALA A 518 19.24 29.99 7.99
C ALA A 518 19.56 31.46 7.66
N GLN A 519 20.41 31.70 6.64
CA GLN A 519 20.71 33.05 6.14
C GLN A 519 19.48 33.74 5.57
N THR A 520 18.68 33.03 4.77
CA THR A 520 17.45 33.58 4.19
C THR A 520 16.42 33.91 5.26
N ALA A 521 16.25 33.05 6.27
CA ALA A 521 15.38 33.32 7.41
C ALA A 521 15.83 34.57 8.18
N CYS A 522 17.13 34.68 8.46
CA CYS A 522 17.72 35.81 9.18
C CYS A 522 17.57 37.14 8.40
N MET A 523 17.85 37.11 7.10
CA MET A 523 17.65 38.26 6.22
C MET A 523 16.17 38.68 6.14
N SER A 524 15.27 37.70 5.98
CA SER A 524 13.81 37.95 5.96
C SER A 524 13.35 38.61 7.27
N ALA A 525 13.77 38.08 8.41
CA ALA A 525 13.44 38.62 9.73
C ALA A 525 13.96 40.06 9.91
N CYS A 526 15.22 40.32 9.58
CA CYS A 526 15.81 41.66 9.70
C CYS A 526 15.11 42.66 8.78
N LYS A 527 14.80 42.26 7.54
CA LYS A 527 14.06 43.11 6.60
C LYS A 527 12.63 43.38 7.07
N HIS A 528 11.94 42.37 7.60
CA HIS A 528 10.59 42.51 8.13
C HIS A 528 10.57 43.43 9.36
N LEU A 529 11.53 43.25 10.27
CA LEU A 529 11.73 44.13 11.43
C LEU A 529 11.98 45.59 11.01
N SER A 530 12.94 45.81 10.09
CA SER A 530 13.24 47.14 9.54
C SER A 530 12.01 47.80 8.90
N THR A 531 11.25 47.04 8.13
CA THR A 531 10.02 47.51 7.47
C THR A 531 8.94 47.86 8.49
N SER A 532 8.77 47.05 9.54
CA SER A 532 7.77 47.27 10.59
C SER A 532 8.10 48.50 11.43
N LEU A 533 9.38 48.69 11.76
CA LEU A 533 9.89 49.89 12.43
C LEU A 533 9.67 51.15 11.57
N MET A 534 9.97 51.08 10.27
CA MET A 534 9.69 52.17 9.33
C MET A 534 8.19 52.50 9.27
N GLN A 535 7.32 51.49 9.21
CA GLN A 535 5.87 51.70 9.19
C GLN A 535 5.36 52.38 10.46
N MET A 536 5.94 52.07 11.62
CA MET A 536 5.58 52.70 12.88
C MET A 536 5.87 54.22 12.88
N LEU A 537 7.03 54.63 12.34
CA LEU A 537 7.33 56.06 12.16
C LEU A 537 6.37 56.76 11.20
N LEU A 538 5.91 56.04 10.17
CA LEU A 538 5.07 56.58 9.10
C LEU A 538 3.57 56.40 9.34
N ASP A 539 3.16 55.89 10.50
CA ASP A 539 1.75 55.61 10.81
C ASP A 539 0.89 56.88 10.70
N THR A 540 -0.22 56.81 9.95
CA THR A 540 -1.13 57.94 9.74
C THR A 540 -1.84 58.41 11.02
N GLU A 541 -1.99 57.54 12.02
CA GLU A 541 -2.57 57.90 13.32
C GLU A 541 -1.62 58.76 14.17
N LEU A 542 -0.33 58.72 13.84
CA LEU A 542 0.71 59.44 14.54
C LEU A 542 0.81 60.86 14.00
N LYS A 543 0.31 61.82 14.77
CA LYS A 543 0.16 63.23 14.35
C LYS A 543 1.35 64.13 14.68
N GLN A 544 2.15 63.78 15.68
CA GLN A 544 3.26 64.61 16.15
C GLN A 544 4.41 63.73 16.62
N ILE A 545 5.64 64.14 16.28
CA ILE A 545 6.88 63.49 16.74
C ILE A 545 7.82 64.53 17.34
N SER A 546 8.21 64.32 18.58
CA SER A 546 9.25 65.09 19.26
C SER A 546 10.65 64.58 18.90
N MET A 547 11.66 65.44 19.00
CA MET A 547 13.06 65.04 18.83
C MET A 547 13.51 64.02 19.88
N GLY A 548 12.98 64.10 21.12
CA GLY A 548 13.23 63.10 22.16
C GLY A 548 12.74 61.71 21.78
N ALA A 549 11.57 61.61 21.14
CA ALA A 549 11.04 60.35 20.61
C ALA A 549 11.87 59.81 19.43
N VAL A 550 12.34 60.67 18.52
CA VAL A 550 13.26 60.26 17.44
C VAL A 550 14.56 59.72 18.01
N GLN A 551 15.10 60.36 19.05
CA GLN A 551 16.30 59.89 19.76
C GLN A 551 16.08 58.53 20.42
N GLN A 552 14.94 58.33 21.08
CA GLN A 552 14.56 57.04 21.69
C GLN A 552 14.44 55.94 20.63
N PHE A 553 13.74 56.21 19.54
CA PHE A 553 13.62 55.29 18.41
C PHE A 553 14.97 55.01 17.74
N ASN A 554 15.87 55.98 17.71
CA ASN A 554 17.23 55.80 17.21
C ASN A 554 18.05 54.82 18.09
N LEU A 555 17.89 54.86 19.42
CA LEU A 555 18.54 53.88 20.31
C LEU A 555 18.09 52.45 19.99
N ASP A 556 16.83 52.29 19.64
CA ASP A 556 16.23 51.02 19.23
C ASP A 556 16.81 50.51 17.90
N VAL A 557 16.90 51.38 16.88
CA VAL A 557 17.51 51.02 15.60
C VAL A 557 19.00 50.67 15.75
N ILE A 558 19.74 51.36 16.64
CA ILE A 558 21.13 51.00 16.94
C ILE A 558 21.22 49.56 17.46
N GLN A 559 20.30 49.11 18.32
CA GLN A 559 20.33 47.72 18.81
C GLN A 559 20.05 46.71 17.70
N CYS A 560 19.15 47.02 16.76
CA CYS A 560 18.91 46.20 15.57
C CYS A 560 20.16 46.07 14.68
N GLU A 561 20.91 47.16 14.50
CA GLU A 561 22.15 47.15 13.73
C GLU A 561 23.27 46.38 14.45
N LEU A 562 23.40 46.55 15.77
CA LEU A 562 24.33 45.77 16.59
C LEU A 562 24.00 44.27 16.56
N PHE A 563 22.71 43.93 16.50
CA PHE A 563 22.27 42.57 16.27
C PHE A 563 22.70 42.08 14.88
N ALA A 564 22.46 42.85 13.82
CA ALA A 564 22.87 42.51 12.46
C ALA A 564 24.40 42.36 12.31
N SER A 565 25.19 43.17 13.03
CA SER A 565 26.66 43.10 13.02
C SER A 565 27.22 41.94 13.85
N SER A 566 26.41 41.32 14.72
CA SER A 566 26.85 40.23 15.60
C SER A 566 26.88 38.85 14.94
N GLU A 567 26.75 38.79 13.61
CA GLU A 567 26.70 37.55 12.81
C GLU A 567 25.76 36.49 13.42
N PRO A 568 24.44 36.78 13.54
CA PRO A 568 23.50 35.89 14.20
C PRO A 568 23.38 34.50 13.53
N VAL A 569 23.75 34.39 12.25
CA VAL A 569 23.87 33.13 11.52
C VAL A 569 25.18 33.16 10.72
N PRO A 570 25.98 32.08 10.67
CA PRO A 570 27.23 32.05 9.94
C PRO A 570 27.05 32.16 8.41
N GLY A 571 28.04 32.76 7.74
CA GLY A 571 28.19 32.74 6.28
C GLY A 571 27.59 33.92 5.52
N PHE A 572 27.19 35.00 6.19
CA PHE A 572 26.99 36.30 5.54
C PHE A 572 28.33 36.86 5.06
N GLN A 573 28.33 37.55 3.90
CA GLN A 573 29.51 38.23 3.37
C GLN A 573 29.49 39.70 3.78
N GLY A 574 30.46 40.14 4.58
CA GLY A 574 30.59 41.53 5.03
C GLY A 574 29.31 42.09 5.68
N ASP A 575 29.02 43.36 5.46
CA ASP A 575 27.89 44.09 6.07
C ASP A 575 26.53 43.82 5.41
N THR A 576 26.35 42.69 4.71
CA THR A 576 25.12 42.39 3.95
C THR A 576 23.86 42.45 4.81
N LEU A 577 23.91 41.97 6.06
CA LEU A 577 22.75 42.00 6.95
C LEU A 577 22.42 43.42 7.44
N GLN A 578 23.41 44.30 7.56
CA GLN A 578 23.21 45.71 7.92
C GLN A 578 22.47 46.48 6.82
N LEU A 579 22.60 46.06 5.56
CA LEU A 579 21.84 46.64 4.45
C LEU A 579 20.32 46.50 4.62
N ALA A 580 19.82 45.61 5.49
CA ALA A 580 18.40 45.53 5.80
C ALA A 580 17.88 46.78 6.55
N PHE A 581 18.76 47.47 7.29
CA PHE A 581 18.41 48.63 8.12
C PHE A 581 18.86 49.97 7.53
N ILE A 582 19.60 49.96 6.41
CA ILE A 582 20.23 51.17 5.84
C ILE A 582 19.21 52.25 5.47
N ASP A 583 18.04 51.86 4.96
CA ASP A 583 16.98 52.82 4.57
C ASP A 583 16.44 53.56 5.80
N LEU A 584 16.25 52.83 6.91
CA LEU A 584 15.80 53.38 8.19
C LEU A 584 16.88 54.24 8.87
N ARG A 585 18.13 53.78 8.84
CA ARG A 585 19.30 54.51 9.35
C ARG A 585 19.47 55.86 8.66
N GLN A 586 19.49 55.87 7.32
CA GLN A 586 19.65 57.12 6.58
C GLN A 586 18.49 58.10 6.81
N LEU A 587 17.25 57.60 6.95
CA LEU A 587 16.11 58.44 7.30
C LEU A 587 16.30 59.08 8.69
N LEU A 588 16.65 58.28 9.70
CA LEU A 588 16.89 58.80 11.05
C LEU A 588 18.05 59.79 11.11
N ASP A 589 19.16 59.51 10.41
CA ASP A 589 20.32 60.39 10.37
C ASP A 589 19.99 61.76 9.74
N LEU A 590 19.06 61.81 8.77
CA LEU A 590 18.60 63.08 8.19
C LEU A 590 17.88 63.95 9.23
N PHE A 591 17.02 63.34 10.05
CA PHE A 591 16.24 64.05 11.07
C PHE A 591 17.06 64.38 12.32
N MET A 592 17.99 63.49 12.71
CA MET A 592 18.87 63.68 13.86
C MET A 592 19.91 64.79 13.65
N VAL A 593 20.51 64.86 12.45
CA VAL A 593 21.51 65.89 12.11
C VAL A 593 20.86 67.16 11.54
N TRP A 594 19.61 67.06 11.06
CA TRP A 594 18.86 68.13 10.39
C TRP A 594 19.53 68.62 9.08
N ASP A 595 20.14 67.69 8.35
CA ASP A 595 20.98 67.90 7.15
C ASP A 595 20.17 68.13 5.84
N TRP A 596 19.03 68.82 5.90
CA TRP A 596 18.13 69.02 4.76
C TRP A 596 18.80 69.71 3.55
N SER A 597 19.72 70.64 3.81
CA SER A 597 20.47 71.33 2.76
C SER A 597 21.33 70.38 1.93
N ILE A 598 21.95 69.39 2.56
CA ILE A 598 22.79 68.38 1.91
C ILE A 598 21.89 67.37 1.18
N TYR A 599 20.81 66.93 1.84
CA TYR A 599 19.84 66.02 1.23
C TYR A 599 19.27 66.55 -0.09
N LEU A 600 18.82 67.80 -0.12
CA LEU A 600 18.23 68.42 -1.30
C LEU A 600 19.26 68.72 -2.40
N ALA A 601 20.48 69.11 -2.04
CA ALA A 601 21.54 69.43 -3.00
C ALA A 601 22.07 68.18 -3.72
N ASP A 602 22.21 67.07 -2.97
CA ASP A 602 22.79 65.83 -3.48
C ASP A 602 21.72 64.82 -3.95
N TYR A 603 20.43 65.19 -3.93
CA TYR A 603 19.34 64.29 -4.28
C TYR A 603 19.47 63.77 -5.72
N GLY A 604 19.37 62.44 -5.89
CA GLY A 604 19.50 61.77 -7.18
C GLY A 604 20.94 61.59 -7.67
N GLN A 605 21.95 62.07 -6.94
CA GLN A 605 23.36 61.80 -7.25
C GLN A 605 23.83 60.47 -6.66
N PRO A 606 24.66 59.69 -7.36
CA PRO A 606 25.19 58.41 -6.86
C PRO A 606 26.12 58.57 -5.65
N THR A 607 26.63 59.78 -5.40
CA THR A 607 27.48 60.15 -4.26
C THR A 607 26.70 60.69 -3.06
N SER A 608 25.37 60.68 -3.11
CA SER A 608 24.52 61.22 -2.04
C SER A 608 24.68 60.44 -0.73
N LYS A 609 24.87 61.17 0.39
CA LYS A 609 24.90 60.61 1.76
C LYS A 609 23.60 59.89 2.13
N TYR A 610 22.47 60.33 1.58
CA TYR A 610 21.11 59.87 1.90
C TYR A 610 20.43 59.21 0.69
N LEU A 611 21.20 58.47 -0.11
CA LEU A 611 20.77 57.85 -1.37
C LEU A 611 19.50 56.99 -1.25
N ARG A 612 19.25 56.39 -0.09
CA ARG A 612 18.13 55.47 0.16
C ARG A 612 16.88 56.15 0.72
N VAL A 613 16.96 57.43 1.07
CA VAL A 613 15.82 58.16 1.65
C VAL A 613 14.89 58.66 0.54
N ASN A 614 13.69 58.09 0.48
CA ASN A 614 12.66 58.52 -0.46
C ASN A 614 12.04 59.87 -0.01
N PRO A 615 11.93 60.89 -0.89
CA PRO A 615 11.35 62.19 -0.54
C PRO A 615 9.93 62.11 0.01
N ALA A 616 9.11 61.18 -0.48
CA ALA A 616 7.75 61.02 0.02
C ALA A 616 7.74 60.55 1.48
N THR A 617 8.66 59.65 1.83
CA THR A 617 8.85 59.15 3.20
C THR A 617 9.39 60.23 4.13
N ALA A 618 10.39 60.99 3.66
CA ALA A 618 10.95 62.11 4.42
C ALA A 618 9.92 63.22 4.65
N LEU A 619 9.10 63.53 3.63
CA LEU A 619 8.01 64.51 3.76
C LEU A 619 6.95 64.06 4.76
N ALA A 620 6.49 62.81 4.67
CA ALA A 620 5.49 62.27 5.59
C ALA A 620 5.93 62.30 7.06
N LEU A 621 7.24 62.16 7.32
CA LEU A 621 7.80 62.30 8.66
C LEU A 621 8.00 63.76 9.09
N LEU A 622 8.29 64.66 8.15
CA LEU A 622 8.47 66.11 8.39
C LEU A 622 7.14 66.85 8.63
N GLU A 623 6.03 66.34 8.07
CA GLU A 623 4.68 66.88 8.27
C GLU A 623 4.11 66.59 9.67
N LYS A 624 4.70 65.63 10.38
CA LYS A 624 4.41 65.28 11.78
C LYS A 624 5.31 66.09 12.71
#